data_AF-A0A257JW01-F1
#
_entry.id   AF-A0A257JW01-F1
#
_cell.length_a   1.000
_cell.length_b   1.000
_cell.length_c   1.000
_cell.angle_alpha   90.00
_cell.angle_beta   90.00
_cell.angle_gamma   90.00
#
_symmetry.space_group_name_H-M   'P 1'
#
loop_
_entity.id
_entity.type
_entity.pdbx_description
1 polymer ?
#
loop_
_entity_poly.entity_id
_entity_poly.type
_entity_poly.pdbx_seq_one_letter_code
_entity_poly.pdbx_strand_id
1 'polypeptide(L)'
;MKLRSFIGLCCAASIAASCQKDNKTNAAKTDGDFEYVAEQFADIKVLRYKIPGWENLTLKEQELVYYLTQAGIAGRDIYWDQNYKYNLRIRKALENIYQNYKGDKNTTDWKNFEIYLKRVWFANGIHHHYSMDKIKPDFNKAYLQQLMTETKTLLAPEIVDVLFNDQDAKKVNLDESKGLLAGSAVNFYDKGISDKDAEDFYKKMIPADKERPLSFGLNSKLVRNADGSLSEKVYKSGGMYGAAIDKIIYWLDKAKSVAENKKQGDALELLIQFYKTGDLKKWDEYNIAWLQATEGNIDYISGLVEVYNDPLGYRGSYEGVVEIKDFDMSAKMEKISKNAQWFEDNSPLQPEHKKKNVVGVSYKTVVVAGESGDSSPSTPIGVNLPNADWIRAEYGSKSVSLGNIVDAYNNAGGTGKLKEFANDQEEIDNELKYGEL
;
A
#
# COMPACT_ATOMS: atom_id res chain seq x y z
N MET A 1 -60.12 38.83 49.00
CA MET A 1 -61.51 38.35 48.86
C MET A 1 -61.58 37.51 47.58
N LYS A 2 -62.02 36.25 47.73
CA LYS A 2 -62.44 35.29 46.67
C LYS A 2 -61.35 34.59 45.85
N LEU A 3 -60.89 33.48 46.44
CA LEU A 3 -60.69 32.18 45.78
C LEU A 3 -62.03 31.66 45.23
N ARG A 4 -61.99 30.93 44.08
CA ARG A 4 -62.89 29.87 43.55
C ARG A 4 -62.70 29.84 42.02
N SER A 5 -62.58 28.75 41.27
CA SER A 5 -62.51 27.28 41.44
C SER A 5 -62.08 26.77 40.04
N PHE A 6 -61.01 25.99 39.90
CA PHE A 6 -60.96 24.53 39.81
C PHE A 6 -61.53 23.89 38.50
N ILE A 7 -60.72 22.96 37.96
CA ILE A 7 -60.98 21.85 37.00
C ILE A 7 -60.79 22.20 35.51
N GLY A 8 -59.93 21.53 34.73
CA GLY A 8 -59.13 20.33 35.03
C GLY A 8 -58.11 19.93 33.96
N LEU A 9 -57.18 19.08 34.41
CA LEU A 9 -56.52 17.94 33.75
C LEU A 9 -56.06 18.06 32.28
N CYS A 10 -54.73 18.06 32.04
CA CYS A 10 -53.97 16.87 31.62
C CYS A 10 -52.56 17.20 31.11
N CYS A 11 -51.57 16.49 31.69
CA CYS A 11 -50.35 15.95 31.09
C CYS A 11 -49.43 16.86 30.23
N ALA A 12 -48.23 17.15 30.75
CA ALA A 12 -46.99 16.44 30.41
C ALA A 12 -45.78 17.31 30.77
N ALA A 13 -44.89 16.77 31.58
CA ALA A 13 -43.59 17.34 31.88
C ALA A 13 -42.66 17.16 30.67
N SER A 14 -42.01 18.23 30.23
CA SER A 14 -40.80 18.18 29.42
C SER A 14 -39.85 19.29 29.87
N ILE A 15 -38.96 18.90 30.79
CA ILE A 15 -37.77 19.68 31.15
C ILE A 15 -36.86 19.69 29.92
N ALA A 16 -36.62 20.88 29.38
CA ALA A 16 -35.62 21.12 28.36
C ALA A 16 -34.22 20.98 28.98
N ALA A 17 -33.63 19.78 28.87
CA ALA A 17 -32.20 19.60 28.98
C ALA A 17 -31.61 19.63 27.57
N SER A 18 -31.06 20.78 27.20
CA SER A 18 -30.23 20.96 26.02
C SER A 18 -28.93 20.17 26.22
N CYS A 19 -28.86 18.96 25.69
CA CYS A 19 -27.60 18.24 25.53
C CYS A 19 -26.85 18.86 24.35
N GLN A 20 -25.90 19.74 24.66
CA GLN A 20 -24.72 19.94 23.82
C GLN A 20 -24.08 18.56 23.61
N LYS A 21 -24.09 18.07 22.36
CA LYS A 21 -23.19 16.99 21.96
C LYS A 21 -21.78 17.57 21.99
N ASP A 22 -21.05 17.20 23.04
CA ASP A 22 -19.60 17.31 23.10
C ASP A 22 -19.00 16.57 21.90
N ASN A 23 -18.69 17.30 20.83
CA ASN A 23 -17.68 16.89 19.87
C ASN A 23 -16.31 17.05 20.54
N LYS A 24 -16.01 16.18 21.51
CA LYS A 24 -14.62 15.93 21.88
C LYS A 24 -14.03 15.10 20.75
N THR A 25 -13.38 15.80 19.83
CA THR A 25 -12.34 15.24 18.98
C THR A 25 -11.45 14.34 19.84
N ASN A 26 -11.36 13.06 19.49
CA ASN A 26 -10.41 12.11 20.07
C ASN A 26 -9.04 12.76 20.04
N ALA A 27 -8.53 13.18 21.19
CA ALA A 27 -7.19 13.72 21.30
C ALA A 27 -6.21 12.60 20.92
N ALA A 28 -5.58 12.75 19.75
CA ALA A 28 -4.44 11.97 19.36
C ALA A 28 -3.36 12.13 20.44
N LYS A 29 -2.68 11.04 20.81
CA LYS A 29 -1.45 11.15 21.60
C LYS A 29 -0.44 11.90 20.73
N THR A 30 -0.01 13.07 21.20
CA THR A 30 1.00 13.85 20.52
C THR A 30 2.34 13.56 21.18
N ASP A 31 3.22 12.86 20.46
CA ASP A 31 4.64 12.82 20.79
C ASP A 31 5.25 14.17 20.38
N GLY A 32 5.11 15.17 21.27
CA GLY A 32 5.35 16.60 20.96
C GLY A 32 4.13 17.29 20.31
N ASP A 33 4.36 18.08 19.26
CA ASP A 33 3.32 18.78 18.46
C ASP A 33 2.91 18.01 17.17
N PHE A 34 3.31 16.74 17.01
CA PHE A 34 3.07 15.98 15.77
C PHE A 34 1.68 15.32 15.75
N GLU A 35 0.87 15.70 14.76
CA GLU A 35 -0.45 15.11 14.53
C GLU A 35 -0.38 13.91 13.57
N TYR A 36 -0.54 12.70 14.13
CA TYR A 36 -0.50 11.43 13.38
C TYR A 36 -1.73 11.22 12.48
N VAL A 37 -2.89 11.79 12.81
CA VAL A 37 -4.11 11.66 12.00
C VAL A 37 -4.22 12.86 11.08
N ALA A 38 -4.13 12.64 9.76
CA ALA A 38 -4.29 13.73 8.79
C ALA A 38 -5.75 14.04 8.51
N GLU A 39 -6.56 13.01 8.27
CA GLU A 39 -7.97 13.13 7.95
C GLU A 39 -8.70 11.80 8.20
N GLN A 40 -10.02 11.86 8.37
CA GLN A 40 -10.90 10.70 8.34
C GLN A 40 -12.11 10.98 7.42
N PHE A 41 -12.38 10.08 6.49
CA PHE A 41 -13.52 10.15 5.57
C PHE A 41 -14.01 8.75 5.22
N ALA A 42 -15.32 8.60 5.01
CA ALA A 42 -15.94 7.28 4.83
C ALA A 42 -15.46 6.27 5.90
N ASP A 43 -14.94 5.13 5.47
CA ASP A 43 -14.35 4.05 6.27
C ASP A 43 -12.82 4.14 6.40
N ILE A 44 -12.22 5.26 5.99
CA ILE A 44 -10.77 5.45 5.89
C ILE A 44 -10.30 6.49 6.90
N LYS A 45 -9.20 6.19 7.59
CA LYS A 45 -8.41 7.14 8.36
C LYS A 45 -7.03 7.25 7.73
N VAL A 46 -6.65 8.45 7.30
CA VAL A 46 -5.33 8.72 6.71
C VAL A 46 -4.38 9.14 7.82
N LEU A 47 -3.27 8.41 7.93
CA LEU A 47 -2.24 8.64 8.94
C LEU A 47 -0.99 9.28 8.33
N ARG A 48 -0.16 9.85 9.21
CA ARG A 48 1.17 10.37 8.94
C ARG A 48 2.16 9.64 9.83
N TYR A 49 3.35 9.38 9.32
CA TYR A 49 4.46 8.82 10.09
C TYR A 49 5.63 9.80 10.15
N LYS A 50 6.43 9.70 11.22
CA LYS A 50 7.73 10.36 11.34
C LYS A 50 8.80 9.51 10.65
N ILE A 51 9.93 10.11 10.29
CA ILE A 51 11.11 9.41 9.76
C ILE A 51 12.26 9.57 10.77
N PRO A 52 12.19 8.92 11.95
CA PRO A 52 13.23 9.03 12.97
C PRO A 52 14.58 8.55 12.43
N GLY A 53 15.65 9.27 12.79
CA GLY A 53 17.01 8.96 12.33
C GLY A 53 17.39 9.56 10.98
N TRP A 54 16.50 10.31 10.32
CA TRP A 54 16.81 11.07 9.10
C TRP A 54 18.01 12.01 9.27
N GLU A 55 18.10 12.68 10.43
CA GLU A 55 19.16 13.63 10.76
C GLU A 55 20.51 12.96 11.05
N ASN A 56 20.50 11.64 11.29
CA ASN A 56 21.73 10.86 11.51
C ASN A 56 22.38 10.41 10.19
N LEU A 57 21.69 10.56 9.06
CA LEU A 57 22.22 10.24 7.74
C LEU A 57 23.20 11.31 7.26
N THR A 58 24.26 10.87 6.58
CA THR A 58 25.10 11.74 5.77
C THR A 58 24.32 12.32 4.60
N LEU A 59 24.81 13.43 4.03
CA LEU A 59 24.17 14.04 2.85
C LEU A 59 24.06 13.04 1.67
N LYS A 60 25.08 12.20 1.46
CA LYS A 60 25.08 11.18 0.40
C LYS A 60 23.97 10.14 0.62
N GLU A 61 23.76 9.72 1.87
CA GLU A 61 22.67 8.81 2.25
C GLU A 61 21.29 9.48 2.05
N GLN A 62 21.14 10.74 2.45
CA GLN A 62 19.90 11.51 2.21
C GLN A 62 19.59 11.66 0.71
N GLU A 63 20.61 11.90 -0.12
CA GLU A 63 20.46 11.91 -1.58
C GLU A 63 20.02 10.54 -2.11
N LEU A 64 20.59 9.45 -1.61
CA LEU A 64 20.20 8.09 -1.98
C LEU A 64 18.73 7.83 -1.65
N VAL A 65 18.29 8.14 -0.42
CA VAL A 65 16.87 8.01 -0.02
C VAL A 65 15.98 8.83 -0.95
N TYR A 66 16.32 10.11 -1.18
CA TYR A 66 15.55 10.98 -2.06
C TYR A 66 15.41 10.39 -3.47
N TYR A 67 16.50 9.95 -4.10
CA TYR A 67 16.47 9.38 -5.45
C TYR A 67 15.66 8.09 -5.51
N LEU A 68 15.77 7.22 -4.51
CA LEU A 68 14.97 5.99 -4.43
C LEU A 68 13.46 6.31 -4.27
N THR A 69 13.12 7.29 -3.44
CA THR A 69 11.72 7.72 -3.28
C THR A 69 11.17 8.31 -4.57
N GLN A 70 11.96 9.12 -5.29
CA GLN A 70 11.55 9.65 -6.59
C GLN A 70 11.37 8.54 -7.64
N ALA A 71 12.20 7.49 -7.60
CA ALA A 71 12.03 6.33 -8.47
C ALA A 71 10.70 5.62 -8.21
N GLY A 72 10.32 5.40 -6.94
CA GLY A 72 9.03 4.84 -6.56
C GLY A 72 7.83 5.69 -7.04
N ILE A 73 7.87 7.00 -6.77
CA ILE A 73 6.80 7.92 -7.17
C ILE A 73 6.63 7.95 -8.70
N ALA A 74 7.71 7.83 -9.47
CA ALA A 74 7.66 7.80 -10.93
C ALA A 74 6.82 6.64 -11.49
N GLY A 75 6.71 5.53 -10.75
CA GLY A 75 5.88 4.39 -11.14
C GLY A 75 4.45 4.40 -10.61
N ARG A 76 4.02 5.44 -9.87
CA ARG A 76 2.65 5.54 -9.32
C ARG A 76 1.57 5.22 -10.36
N ASP A 77 1.66 5.82 -11.54
CA ASP A 77 0.62 5.67 -12.57
C ASP A 77 0.59 4.27 -13.19
N ILE A 78 1.65 3.46 -13.05
CA ILE A 78 1.67 2.05 -13.44
C ILE A 78 0.66 1.28 -12.60
N TYR A 79 0.72 1.41 -11.27
CA TYR A 79 -0.16 0.70 -10.36
C TYR A 79 -1.64 1.12 -10.54
N TRP A 80 -1.90 2.39 -10.80
CA TRP A 80 -3.24 2.89 -11.13
C TRP A 80 -3.81 2.21 -12.38
N ASP A 81 -3.02 2.08 -13.45
CA ASP A 81 -3.44 1.43 -14.68
C ASP A 81 -3.58 -0.09 -14.52
N GLN A 82 -2.70 -0.73 -13.74
CA GLN A 82 -2.80 -2.14 -13.36
C GLN A 82 -4.13 -2.44 -12.65
N ASN A 83 -4.54 -1.59 -11.71
CA ASN A 83 -5.79 -1.77 -10.97
C ASN A 83 -7.04 -1.73 -11.84
N TYR A 84 -7.08 -0.86 -12.87
CA TYR A 84 -8.20 -0.78 -13.81
C TYR A 84 -7.91 0.13 -15.01
N LYS A 85 -8.23 -0.32 -16.23
CA LYS A 85 -7.97 0.37 -17.52
C LYS A 85 -8.53 1.79 -17.69
N TYR A 86 -9.48 2.21 -16.84
CA TYR A 86 -10.06 3.55 -16.87
C TYR A 86 -9.58 4.44 -15.72
N ASN A 87 -8.86 3.91 -14.73
CA ASN A 87 -8.47 4.63 -13.52
C ASN A 87 -7.76 5.95 -13.79
N LEU A 88 -6.75 5.95 -14.67
CA LEU A 88 -6.03 7.19 -15.00
C LEU A 88 -6.91 8.26 -15.66
N ARG A 89 -7.89 7.86 -16.48
CA ARG A 89 -8.84 8.78 -17.12
C ARG A 89 -9.85 9.32 -16.10
N ILE A 90 -10.38 8.45 -15.26
CA ILE A 90 -11.32 8.80 -14.19
C ILE A 90 -10.63 9.74 -13.21
N ARG A 91 -9.45 9.39 -12.70
CA ARG A 91 -8.65 10.23 -11.79
C ARG A 91 -8.45 11.63 -12.35
N LYS A 92 -7.94 11.75 -13.59
CA LYS A 92 -7.71 13.05 -14.24
C LYS A 92 -9.00 13.87 -14.37
N ALA A 93 -10.12 13.24 -14.71
CA ALA A 93 -11.40 13.92 -14.82
C ALA A 93 -11.88 14.46 -13.46
N LEU A 94 -11.88 13.62 -12.43
CA LEU A 94 -12.31 14.01 -11.08
C LEU A 94 -11.38 15.07 -10.46
N GLU A 95 -10.06 14.94 -10.65
CA GLU A 95 -9.07 15.94 -10.22
C GLU A 95 -9.30 17.30 -10.91
N ASN A 96 -9.57 17.30 -12.22
CA ASN A 96 -9.88 18.53 -12.94
C ASN A 96 -11.16 19.19 -12.43
N ILE A 97 -12.21 18.40 -12.15
CA ILE A 97 -13.44 18.91 -11.53
C ILE A 97 -13.12 19.55 -10.18
N TYR A 98 -12.41 18.83 -9.31
CA TYR A 98 -12.09 19.29 -7.95
C TYR A 98 -11.34 20.63 -7.94
N GLN A 99 -10.34 20.77 -8.81
CA GLN A 99 -9.49 21.95 -8.91
C GLN A 99 -10.22 23.16 -9.53
N ASN A 100 -11.13 22.92 -10.48
CA ASN A 100 -11.70 23.98 -11.31
C ASN A 100 -13.15 24.36 -10.97
N TYR A 101 -13.88 23.54 -10.22
CA TYR A 101 -15.25 23.85 -9.84
C TYR A 101 -15.33 25.13 -8.99
N LYS A 102 -16.19 26.06 -9.40
CA LYS A 102 -16.40 27.38 -8.77
C LYS A 102 -17.79 27.55 -8.13
N GLY A 103 -18.63 26.53 -8.18
CA GLY A 103 -19.93 26.53 -7.51
C GLY A 103 -19.84 26.32 -6.00
N ASP A 104 -20.98 26.08 -5.35
CA ASP A 104 -21.04 25.94 -3.90
C ASP A 104 -20.50 24.58 -3.41
N LYS A 105 -19.34 24.64 -2.74
CA LYS A 105 -18.66 23.49 -2.15
C LYS A 105 -19.22 23.06 -0.78
N ASN A 106 -20.26 23.72 -0.27
CA ASN A 106 -20.90 23.35 0.99
C ASN A 106 -22.10 22.41 0.81
N THR A 107 -22.54 22.19 -0.43
CA THR A 107 -23.65 21.30 -0.77
C THR A 107 -23.34 19.84 -0.41
N THR A 108 -24.39 19.07 -0.10
CA THR A 108 -24.26 17.63 0.19
C THR A 108 -23.66 16.87 -0.98
N ASP A 109 -24.10 17.14 -2.20
CA ASP A 109 -23.59 16.47 -3.41
C ASP A 109 -22.10 16.76 -3.64
N TRP A 110 -21.64 18.00 -3.39
CA TRP A 110 -20.21 18.31 -3.49
C TRP A 110 -19.39 17.57 -2.45
N LYS A 111 -19.86 17.52 -1.19
CA LYS A 111 -19.17 16.77 -0.13
C LYS A 111 -19.09 15.28 -0.46
N ASN A 112 -20.15 14.71 -1.02
CA ASN A 112 -20.16 13.31 -1.47
C ASN A 112 -19.22 13.10 -2.67
N PHE A 113 -19.12 14.06 -3.60
CA PHE A 113 -18.13 14.06 -4.67
C PHE A 113 -16.70 14.09 -4.14
N GLU A 114 -16.41 14.97 -3.18
CA GLU A 114 -15.09 15.07 -2.56
C GLU A 114 -14.71 13.78 -1.82
N ILE A 115 -15.63 13.20 -1.03
CA ILE A 115 -15.43 11.90 -0.38
C ILE A 115 -15.15 10.81 -1.41
N TYR A 116 -15.91 10.76 -2.52
CA TYR A 116 -15.68 9.78 -3.58
C TYR A 116 -14.28 9.91 -4.19
N LEU A 117 -13.86 11.14 -4.54
CA LEU A 117 -12.50 11.40 -5.06
C LEU A 117 -11.42 10.97 -4.05
N LYS A 118 -11.60 11.29 -2.76
CA LYS A 118 -10.68 10.87 -1.70
C LYS A 118 -10.57 9.35 -1.58
N ARG A 119 -11.68 8.62 -1.67
CA ARG A 119 -11.68 7.14 -1.71
C ARG A 119 -10.98 6.61 -2.96
N VAL A 120 -11.17 7.26 -4.12
CA VAL A 120 -10.48 6.89 -5.38
C VAL A 120 -8.96 7.08 -5.25
N TRP A 121 -8.50 8.20 -4.67
CA TRP A 121 -7.08 8.41 -4.37
C TRP A 121 -6.53 7.37 -3.41
N PHE A 122 -7.25 7.10 -2.31
CA PHE A 122 -6.78 6.16 -1.31
C PHE A 122 -6.68 4.74 -1.84
N ALA A 123 -7.61 4.32 -2.69
CA ALA A 123 -7.64 2.97 -3.23
C ALA A 123 -6.85 2.78 -4.53
N ASN A 124 -6.15 3.82 -5.01
CA ASN A 124 -5.47 3.83 -6.31
C ASN A 124 -6.39 3.38 -7.48
N GLY A 125 -7.67 3.74 -7.42
CA GLY A 125 -8.68 3.31 -8.38
C GLY A 125 -10.12 3.40 -7.86
N ILE A 126 -11.08 2.94 -8.67
CA ILE A 126 -12.52 3.00 -8.34
C ILE A 126 -13.04 1.81 -7.53
N HIS A 127 -12.15 0.95 -7.04
CA HIS A 127 -12.49 -0.24 -6.26
C HIS A 127 -11.89 -0.14 -4.88
N HIS A 128 -12.62 -0.61 -3.86
CA HIS A 128 -12.19 -0.57 -2.49
C HIS A 128 -10.90 -1.38 -2.30
N HIS A 129 -9.87 -0.77 -1.71
CA HIS A 129 -8.53 -1.36 -1.53
C HIS A 129 -8.53 -2.72 -0.81
N TYR A 130 -9.45 -2.92 0.14
CA TYR A 130 -9.60 -4.18 0.89
C TYR A 130 -10.64 -5.15 0.32
N SER A 131 -11.93 -4.78 0.28
CA SER A 131 -13.00 -5.69 -0.19
C SER A 131 -12.99 -5.97 -1.70
N MET A 132 -12.22 -5.20 -2.47
CA MET A 132 -12.16 -5.22 -3.94
C MET A 132 -13.45 -4.76 -4.63
N ASP A 133 -14.51 -4.40 -3.90
CA ASP A 133 -15.78 -3.97 -4.48
C ASP A 133 -15.67 -2.59 -5.13
N LYS A 134 -16.40 -2.37 -6.22
CA LYS A 134 -16.47 -1.06 -6.86
C LYS A 134 -17.10 -0.04 -5.90
N ILE A 135 -16.43 1.07 -5.72
CA ILE A 135 -16.88 2.20 -4.92
C ILE A 135 -18.04 2.87 -5.69
N LYS A 136 -19.23 2.88 -5.08
CA LYS A 136 -20.40 3.58 -5.63
C LYS A 136 -20.38 5.05 -5.19
N PRO A 137 -20.61 6.01 -6.10
CA PRO A 137 -20.75 7.41 -5.72
C PRO A 137 -22.05 7.67 -4.94
N ASP A 138 -21.97 8.48 -3.88
CA ASP A 138 -23.13 8.95 -3.10
C ASP A 138 -23.74 10.25 -3.66
N PHE A 139 -23.58 10.47 -4.97
CA PHE A 139 -24.22 11.52 -5.76
C PHE A 139 -24.70 10.89 -7.07
N ASN A 140 -25.65 11.52 -7.77
CA ASN A 140 -26.20 10.93 -8.99
C ASN A 140 -25.36 11.26 -10.24
N LYS A 141 -25.58 10.49 -11.31
CA LYS A 141 -24.90 10.68 -12.60
C LYS A 141 -25.12 12.07 -13.21
N ALA A 142 -26.32 12.63 -13.08
CA ALA A 142 -26.65 13.95 -13.63
C ALA A 142 -25.82 15.05 -12.96
N TYR A 143 -25.57 14.94 -11.65
CA TYR A 143 -24.70 15.86 -10.92
C TYR A 143 -23.25 15.78 -11.43
N LEU A 144 -22.70 14.57 -11.66
CA LEU A 144 -21.37 14.45 -12.24
C LEU A 144 -21.30 15.10 -13.64
N GLN A 145 -22.32 14.91 -14.46
CA GLN A 145 -22.40 15.50 -15.81
C GLN A 145 -22.50 17.04 -15.75
N GLN A 146 -23.20 17.58 -14.76
CA GLN A 146 -23.23 19.02 -14.48
C GLN A 146 -21.82 19.51 -14.12
N LEU A 147 -21.17 18.88 -13.14
CA LEU A 147 -19.80 19.23 -12.75
C LEU A 147 -18.86 19.21 -13.94
N MET A 148 -18.89 18.14 -14.75
CA MET A 148 -18.09 18.02 -15.96
C MET A 148 -18.34 19.15 -16.97
N THR A 149 -19.60 19.55 -17.15
CA THR A 149 -19.97 20.65 -18.06
C THR A 149 -19.41 21.98 -17.56
N GLU A 150 -19.59 22.28 -16.28
CA GLU A 150 -19.14 23.53 -15.66
C GLU A 150 -17.61 23.66 -15.64
N THR A 151 -16.89 22.54 -15.49
CA THR A 151 -15.41 22.53 -15.46
C THR A 151 -14.77 22.15 -16.79
N LYS A 152 -15.56 22.04 -17.87
CA LYS A 152 -15.11 21.61 -19.21
C LYS A 152 -14.31 20.29 -19.18
N THR A 153 -14.69 19.39 -18.29
CA THR A 153 -14.04 18.09 -18.12
C THR A 153 -14.57 17.09 -19.12
N LEU A 154 -13.64 16.45 -19.84
CA LEU A 154 -13.97 15.41 -20.80
C LEU A 154 -13.76 14.03 -20.17
N LEU A 155 -14.80 13.21 -20.20
CA LEU A 155 -14.75 11.79 -19.89
C LEU A 155 -15.77 11.09 -20.80
N ALA A 156 -15.37 9.96 -21.39
CA ALA A 156 -16.22 9.28 -22.35
C ALA A 156 -17.51 8.78 -21.66
N PRO A 157 -18.70 8.90 -22.30
CA PRO A 157 -19.98 8.56 -21.68
C PRO A 157 -20.03 7.14 -21.10
N GLU A 158 -19.42 6.18 -21.78
CA GLU A 158 -19.34 4.78 -21.32
C GLU A 158 -18.51 4.62 -20.04
N ILE A 159 -17.50 5.47 -19.83
CA ILE A 159 -16.70 5.48 -18.60
C ILE A 159 -17.49 6.15 -17.47
N VAL A 160 -18.25 7.21 -17.78
CA VAL A 160 -19.18 7.81 -16.81
C VAL A 160 -20.20 6.77 -16.36
N ASP A 161 -20.78 6.01 -17.29
CA ASP A 161 -21.77 4.96 -16.99
C ASP A 161 -21.23 3.89 -16.05
N VAL A 162 -19.98 3.47 -16.25
CA VAL A 162 -19.30 2.49 -15.39
C VAL A 162 -19.29 2.94 -13.93
N LEU A 163 -19.18 4.24 -13.62
CA LEU A 163 -19.16 4.69 -12.23
C LEU A 163 -20.50 4.44 -11.50
N PHE A 164 -21.61 4.35 -12.24
CA PHE A 164 -22.96 4.28 -11.67
C PHE A 164 -23.67 2.94 -11.92
N ASN A 165 -23.21 2.11 -12.86
CA ASN A 165 -23.81 0.81 -13.17
C ASN A 165 -23.11 -0.36 -12.42
N ASP A 166 -23.44 -1.61 -12.74
CA ASP A 166 -22.86 -2.81 -12.10
C ASP A 166 -21.75 -3.51 -12.91
N GLN A 167 -21.29 -2.90 -14.00
CA GLN A 167 -20.13 -3.41 -14.75
C GLN A 167 -18.86 -3.32 -13.91
N ASP A 168 -17.92 -4.25 -14.08
CA ASP A 168 -16.62 -4.20 -13.39
C ASP A 168 -16.76 -4.06 -11.86
N ALA A 169 -17.71 -4.81 -11.28
CA ALA A 169 -18.13 -4.67 -9.88
C ALA A 169 -17.05 -5.03 -8.85
N LYS A 170 -16.02 -5.81 -9.24
CA LYS A 170 -14.89 -6.17 -8.38
C LYS A 170 -13.56 -5.97 -9.10
N LYS A 171 -12.55 -5.45 -8.40
CA LYS A 171 -11.16 -5.37 -8.88
C LYS A 171 -10.61 -6.77 -9.12
N VAL A 172 -10.65 -7.58 -8.06
CA VAL A 172 -10.25 -8.98 -8.03
C VAL A 172 -11.43 -9.79 -7.54
N ASN A 173 -11.76 -10.85 -8.28
CA ASN A 173 -12.87 -11.74 -7.98
C ASN A 173 -12.37 -13.18 -7.90
N LEU A 174 -12.60 -13.80 -6.75
CA LEU A 174 -12.20 -15.18 -6.44
C LEU A 174 -13.40 -16.15 -6.50
N ASP A 175 -14.55 -15.70 -6.98
CA ASP A 175 -15.72 -16.55 -7.23
C ASP A 175 -15.55 -17.26 -8.58
N GLU A 176 -15.09 -18.52 -8.52
CA GLU A 176 -14.86 -19.37 -9.70
C GLU A 176 -16.10 -19.50 -10.60
N SER A 177 -17.31 -19.39 -10.04
CA SER A 177 -18.55 -19.51 -10.83
C SER A 177 -18.74 -18.37 -11.83
N LYS A 178 -18.05 -17.23 -11.62
CA LYS A 178 -18.05 -16.07 -12.52
C LYS A 178 -16.86 -16.06 -13.48
N GLY A 179 -15.94 -17.01 -13.35
CA GLY A 179 -14.60 -16.97 -13.95
C GLY A 179 -13.71 -15.94 -13.26
N LEU A 180 -12.48 -16.33 -12.95
CA LEU A 180 -11.55 -15.49 -12.19
C LEU A 180 -11.15 -14.24 -12.97
N LEU A 181 -10.80 -14.38 -14.26
CA LEU A 181 -10.49 -13.24 -15.14
C LEU A 181 -11.74 -12.49 -15.57
N ALA A 182 -12.78 -13.20 -16.00
CA ALA A 182 -14.00 -12.58 -16.50
C ALA A 182 -14.75 -11.79 -15.41
N GLY A 183 -14.65 -12.24 -14.16
CA GLY A 183 -15.24 -11.60 -12.99
C GLY A 183 -14.40 -10.46 -12.39
N SER A 184 -13.17 -10.26 -12.85
CA SER A 184 -12.22 -9.27 -12.31
C SER A 184 -12.05 -8.08 -13.24
N ALA A 185 -12.00 -6.87 -12.67
CA ALA A 185 -11.76 -5.63 -13.41
C ALA A 185 -10.27 -5.32 -13.61
N VAL A 186 -9.37 -6.01 -12.89
CA VAL A 186 -7.92 -5.77 -12.97
C VAL A 186 -7.40 -5.81 -14.41
N ASN A 187 -6.45 -4.96 -14.74
CA ASN A 187 -6.01 -4.70 -16.11
C ASN A 187 -4.75 -5.51 -16.51
N PHE A 188 -4.50 -6.64 -15.84
CA PHE A 188 -3.40 -7.56 -16.18
C PHE A 188 -3.65 -8.40 -17.44
N TYR A 189 -4.90 -8.45 -17.90
CA TYR A 189 -5.34 -9.22 -19.06
C TYR A 189 -6.26 -8.36 -19.91
N ASP A 190 -6.22 -8.55 -21.23
CA ASP A 190 -7.23 -7.96 -22.09
C ASP A 190 -8.60 -8.59 -21.89
N LYS A 191 -9.64 -7.77 -22.07
CA LYS A 191 -11.03 -8.21 -21.97
C LYS A 191 -11.29 -9.37 -22.94
N GLY A 192 -11.84 -10.47 -22.42
CA GLY A 192 -12.18 -11.66 -23.21
C GLY A 192 -11.11 -12.74 -23.24
N ILE A 193 -9.99 -12.58 -22.53
CA ILE A 193 -9.10 -13.70 -22.19
C ILE A 193 -9.74 -14.48 -21.03
N SER A 194 -9.92 -15.78 -21.21
CA SER A 194 -10.45 -16.68 -20.17
C SER A 194 -9.35 -17.23 -19.26
N ASP A 195 -9.75 -17.76 -18.10
CA ASP A 195 -8.84 -18.44 -17.16
C ASP A 195 -8.03 -19.53 -17.89
N LYS A 196 -8.72 -20.33 -18.71
CA LYS A 196 -8.13 -21.39 -19.54
C LYS A 196 -7.15 -20.85 -20.59
N ASP A 197 -7.48 -19.75 -21.27
CA ASP A 197 -6.57 -19.12 -22.24
C ASP A 197 -5.23 -18.76 -21.58
N ALA A 198 -5.29 -18.14 -20.40
CA ALA A 198 -4.11 -17.73 -19.65
C ALA A 198 -3.32 -18.93 -19.13
N GLU A 199 -3.98 -19.91 -18.52
CA GLU A 199 -3.33 -21.14 -18.06
C GLU A 199 -2.65 -21.89 -19.21
N ASP A 200 -3.34 -22.09 -20.34
CA ASP A 200 -2.79 -22.80 -21.50
C ASP A 200 -1.64 -22.02 -22.14
N PHE A 201 -1.60 -20.69 -21.98
CA PHE A 201 -0.47 -19.86 -22.40
C PHE A 201 0.77 -20.11 -21.53
N TYR A 202 0.66 -20.04 -20.20
CA TYR A 202 1.81 -20.23 -19.30
C TYR A 202 2.23 -21.68 -19.15
N LYS A 203 1.34 -22.66 -19.30
CA LYS A 203 1.69 -24.11 -19.33
C LYS A 203 2.70 -24.45 -20.43
N LYS A 204 2.79 -23.63 -21.48
CA LYS A 204 3.76 -23.81 -22.59
C LYS A 204 5.13 -23.23 -22.27
N MET A 205 5.24 -22.38 -21.25
CA MET A 205 6.52 -21.80 -20.84
C MET A 205 7.26 -22.82 -19.96
N ILE A 206 8.14 -23.59 -20.60
CA ILE A 206 8.95 -24.59 -19.90
C ILE A 206 10.24 -23.89 -19.42
N PRO A 207 10.51 -23.86 -18.10
CA PRO A 207 11.75 -23.31 -17.58
C PRO A 207 12.96 -24.02 -18.19
N ALA A 208 13.99 -23.25 -18.57
CA ALA A 208 15.26 -23.80 -19.01
C ALA A 208 15.98 -24.56 -17.88
N ASP A 209 15.85 -24.06 -16.66
CA ASP A 209 16.26 -24.71 -15.41
C ASP A 209 15.00 -24.94 -14.56
N LYS A 210 14.67 -26.20 -14.29
CA LYS A 210 13.47 -26.58 -13.52
C LYS A 210 13.64 -26.37 -12.02
N GLU A 211 14.88 -26.38 -11.52
CA GLU A 211 15.17 -26.12 -10.11
C GLU A 211 15.21 -24.62 -9.83
N ARG A 212 15.42 -23.80 -10.88
CA ARG A 212 15.48 -22.33 -10.81
C ARG A 212 14.53 -21.69 -11.82
N PRO A 213 13.21 -21.89 -11.69
CA PRO A 213 12.25 -21.36 -12.63
C PRO A 213 12.16 -19.83 -12.53
N LEU A 214 12.05 -19.17 -13.68
CA LEU A 214 11.75 -17.75 -13.75
C LEU A 214 10.27 -17.49 -13.39
N SER A 215 9.98 -16.32 -12.84
CA SER A 215 8.61 -15.85 -12.57
C SER A 215 7.86 -15.43 -13.85
N PHE A 216 7.52 -16.38 -14.71
CA PHE A 216 6.81 -16.12 -15.97
C PHE A 216 5.50 -15.34 -15.74
N GLY A 217 5.29 -14.28 -16.52
CA GLY A 217 4.11 -13.41 -16.40
C GLY A 217 4.24 -12.26 -15.41
N LEU A 218 5.28 -12.21 -14.59
CA LEU A 218 5.39 -11.23 -13.49
C LEU A 218 5.30 -9.76 -13.96
N ASN A 219 5.96 -9.42 -15.06
CA ASN A 219 6.12 -8.05 -15.54
C ASN A 219 5.44 -7.80 -16.89
N SER A 220 4.24 -8.36 -17.11
CA SER A 220 3.57 -8.18 -18.40
C SER A 220 2.04 -8.11 -18.30
N LYS A 221 1.43 -7.52 -19.32
CA LYS A 221 0.00 -7.68 -19.59
C LYS A 221 -0.20 -8.75 -20.66
N LEU A 222 -1.09 -9.71 -20.44
CA LEU A 222 -1.47 -10.67 -21.47
C LEU A 222 -2.53 -10.07 -22.38
N VAL A 223 -2.26 -10.04 -23.68
CA VAL A 223 -3.13 -9.42 -24.69
C VAL A 223 -3.49 -10.41 -25.79
N ARG A 224 -4.64 -10.18 -26.43
CA ARG A 224 -5.04 -10.90 -27.64
C ARG A 224 -4.74 -10.04 -28.86
N ASN A 225 -3.87 -10.54 -29.74
CA ASN A 225 -3.49 -9.89 -30.98
C ASN A 225 -4.64 -9.92 -31.99
N ALA A 226 -4.52 -9.11 -33.06
CA ALA A 226 -5.52 -9.04 -34.12
C ALA A 226 -5.73 -10.36 -34.86
N ASP A 227 -4.72 -11.25 -34.89
CA ASP A 227 -4.80 -12.59 -35.47
C ASP A 227 -5.39 -13.65 -34.51
N GLY A 228 -5.80 -13.23 -33.30
CA GLY A 228 -6.35 -14.10 -32.27
C GLY A 228 -5.31 -14.76 -31.35
N SER A 229 -4.01 -14.66 -31.66
CA SER A 229 -2.93 -15.19 -30.82
C SER A 229 -2.79 -14.41 -29.51
N LEU A 230 -2.27 -15.07 -28.47
CA LEU A 230 -1.95 -14.42 -27.20
C LEU A 230 -0.48 -14.03 -27.16
N SER A 231 -0.19 -12.87 -26.58
CA SER A 231 1.19 -12.43 -26.33
C SER A 231 1.29 -11.53 -25.11
N GLU A 232 2.50 -11.38 -24.59
CA GLU A 232 2.78 -10.50 -23.46
C GLU A 232 3.22 -9.11 -23.93
N LYS A 233 2.58 -8.07 -23.39
CA LYS A 233 3.08 -6.69 -23.43
C LYS A 233 3.91 -6.44 -22.19
N VAL A 234 5.21 -6.70 -22.32
CA VAL A 234 6.19 -6.58 -21.23
C VAL A 234 6.32 -5.13 -20.76
N TYR A 235 6.40 -4.96 -19.44
CA TYR A 235 6.60 -3.70 -18.74
C TYR A 235 8.10 -3.36 -18.75
N LYS A 236 8.51 -2.48 -19.66
CA LYS A 236 9.91 -2.07 -19.83
C LYS A 236 10.06 -0.76 -20.59
N SER A 237 11.26 -0.19 -20.56
CA SER A 237 11.67 0.91 -21.46
C SER A 237 11.34 0.56 -22.92
N GLY A 238 10.66 1.49 -23.61
CA GLY A 238 10.17 1.27 -24.99
C GLY A 238 9.05 0.22 -25.14
N GLY A 239 8.59 -0.38 -24.06
CA GLY A 239 7.47 -1.32 -24.00
C GLY A 239 6.21 -0.72 -23.37
N MET A 240 5.37 -1.57 -22.78
CA MET A 240 4.24 -1.10 -21.99
C MET A 240 4.75 -0.36 -20.75
N TYR A 241 4.13 0.78 -20.43
CA TYR A 241 4.58 1.72 -19.39
C TYR A 241 5.95 2.37 -19.60
N GLY A 242 6.56 2.24 -20.78
CA GLY A 242 7.94 2.70 -21.06
C GLY A 242 8.22 4.14 -20.60
N ALA A 243 7.31 5.09 -20.84
CA ALA A 243 7.50 6.48 -20.44
C ALA A 243 7.63 6.68 -18.91
N ALA A 244 6.89 5.91 -18.10
CA ALA A 244 7.02 5.93 -16.65
C ALA A 244 8.29 5.20 -16.22
N ILE A 245 8.58 4.04 -16.84
CA ILE A 245 9.77 3.24 -16.56
C ILE A 245 11.07 3.99 -16.86
N ASP A 246 11.10 4.80 -17.92
CA ASP A 246 12.26 5.64 -18.24
C ASP A 246 12.54 6.68 -17.15
N LYS A 247 11.49 7.17 -16.47
CA LYS A 247 11.62 8.05 -15.30
C LYS A 247 12.09 7.29 -14.06
N ILE A 248 11.62 6.06 -13.86
CA ILE A 248 12.15 5.17 -12.81
C ILE A 248 13.65 4.95 -13.03
N ILE A 249 14.05 4.55 -14.24
CA ILE A 249 15.45 4.34 -14.62
C ILE A 249 16.30 5.58 -14.37
N TYR A 250 15.82 6.77 -14.77
CA TYR A 250 16.53 8.03 -14.53
C TYR A 250 16.88 8.23 -13.04
N TRP A 251 15.91 8.00 -12.15
CA TRP A 251 16.12 8.16 -10.71
C TRP A 251 16.97 7.03 -10.11
N LEU A 252 16.83 5.80 -10.60
CA LEU A 252 17.69 4.69 -10.18
C LEU A 252 19.16 4.90 -10.61
N ASP A 253 19.41 5.47 -11.79
CA ASP A 253 20.78 5.83 -12.21
C ASP A 253 21.39 6.91 -11.29
N LYS A 254 20.57 7.86 -10.80
CA LYS A 254 20.98 8.84 -9.79
C LYS A 254 21.28 8.16 -8.44
N ALA A 255 20.38 7.30 -7.97
CA ALA A 255 20.57 6.51 -6.75
C ALA A 255 21.86 5.69 -6.81
N LYS A 256 22.12 5.01 -7.93
CA LYS A 256 23.34 4.22 -8.16
C LYS A 256 24.62 5.05 -8.01
N SER A 257 24.63 6.30 -8.48
CA SER A 257 25.80 7.18 -8.35
C SER A 257 26.15 7.57 -6.91
N VAL A 258 25.20 7.42 -5.99
CA VAL A 258 25.36 7.71 -4.56
C VAL A 258 25.15 6.47 -3.70
N ALA A 259 25.25 5.26 -4.27
CA ALA A 259 25.18 4.02 -3.51
C ALA A 259 26.22 3.99 -2.37
N GLU A 260 25.83 3.45 -1.23
CA GLU A 260 26.64 3.39 -0.01
C GLU A 260 27.85 2.47 -0.19
N ASN A 261 27.67 1.40 -0.96
CA ASN A 261 28.69 0.40 -1.23
C ASN A 261 28.51 -0.23 -2.62
N LYS A 262 29.54 -0.97 -3.07
CA LYS A 262 29.56 -1.58 -4.39
C LYS A 262 28.43 -2.59 -4.60
N LYS A 263 28.10 -3.43 -3.60
CA LYS A 263 27.05 -4.44 -3.72
C LYS A 263 25.67 -3.79 -3.95
N GLN A 264 25.36 -2.73 -3.21
CA GLN A 264 24.13 -1.95 -3.41
C GLN A 264 24.09 -1.30 -4.80
N GLY A 265 25.21 -0.75 -5.27
CA GLY A 265 25.33 -0.19 -6.62
C GLY A 265 25.18 -1.24 -7.73
N ASP A 266 25.75 -2.43 -7.56
CA ASP A 266 25.62 -3.55 -8.50
C ASP A 266 24.17 -4.06 -8.57
N ALA A 267 23.48 -4.14 -7.43
CA ALA A 267 22.05 -4.48 -7.39
C ALA A 267 21.19 -3.42 -8.12
N LEU A 268 21.43 -2.13 -7.88
CA LEU A 268 20.74 -1.05 -8.60
C LEU A 268 20.97 -1.12 -10.12
N GLU A 269 22.19 -1.45 -10.56
CA GLU A 269 22.47 -1.65 -11.99
C GLU A 269 21.63 -2.80 -12.57
N LEU A 270 21.55 -3.94 -11.88
CA LEU A 270 20.73 -5.07 -12.33
C LEU A 270 19.24 -4.71 -12.40
N LEU A 271 18.72 -3.96 -11.43
CA LEU A 271 17.34 -3.45 -11.46
C LEU A 271 17.10 -2.53 -12.66
N ILE A 272 18.05 -1.64 -12.96
CA ILE A 272 17.99 -0.78 -14.16
C ILE A 272 18.00 -1.63 -15.44
N GLN A 273 18.83 -2.67 -15.51
CA GLN A 273 18.86 -3.57 -16.66
C GLN A 273 17.54 -4.34 -16.82
N PHE A 274 16.93 -4.80 -15.72
CA PHE A 274 15.59 -5.39 -15.74
C PHE A 274 14.57 -4.41 -16.33
N TYR A 275 14.50 -3.16 -15.84
CA TYR A 275 13.57 -2.17 -16.40
C TYR A 275 13.84 -1.80 -17.86
N LYS A 276 15.12 -1.81 -18.29
CA LYS A 276 15.49 -1.57 -19.70
C LYS A 276 15.04 -2.71 -20.62
N THR A 277 15.20 -3.95 -20.17
CA THR A 277 15.09 -5.14 -21.04
C THR A 277 13.77 -5.89 -20.88
N GLY A 278 13.16 -5.82 -19.69
CA GLY A 278 12.05 -6.64 -19.24
C GLY A 278 12.42 -8.11 -18.97
N ASP A 279 13.70 -8.45 -18.89
CA ASP A 279 14.19 -9.82 -18.76
C ASP A 279 14.04 -10.35 -17.32
N LEU A 280 13.20 -11.36 -17.11
CA LEU A 280 12.98 -12.00 -15.81
C LEU A 280 14.23 -12.66 -15.24
N LYS A 281 15.21 -13.04 -16.07
CA LYS A 281 16.50 -13.48 -15.53
C LYS A 281 17.26 -12.33 -14.86
N LYS A 282 17.17 -11.11 -15.38
CA LYS A 282 17.73 -9.91 -14.74
C LYS A 282 17.01 -9.57 -13.45
N TRP A 283 15.72 -9.87 -13.36
CA TRP A 283 14.97 -9.78 -12.11
C TRP A 283 15.52 -10.75 -11.06
N ASP A 284 15.75 -12.02 -11.39
CA ASP A 284 16.32 -12.99 -10.44
C ASP A 284 17.76 -12.63 -10.04
N GLU A 285 18.60 -12.24 -11.01
CA GLU A 285 19.96 -11.75 -10.76
C GLU A 285 19.95 -10.52 -9.81
N TYR A 286 19.04 -9.58 -10.03
CA TYR A 286 18.82 -8.43 -9.15
C TYR A 286 18.45 -8.88 -7.73
N ASN A 287 17.46 -9.77 -7.58
CA ASN A 287 17.00 -10.21 -6.26
C ASN A 287 18.12 -10.91 -5.47
N ILE A 288 18.94 -11.73 -6.14
CA ILE A 288 20.12 -12.36 -5.52
C ILE A 288 21.15 -11.30 -5.07
N ALA A 289 21.46 -10.33 -5.94
CA ALA A 289 22.40 -9.26 -5.61
C ALA A 289 21.88 -8.37 -4.47
N TRP A 290 20.59 -8.06 -4.46
CA TRP A 290 19.91 -7.31 -3.42
C TRP A 290 19.94 -8.03 -2.06
N LEU A 291 19.69 -9.34 -2.03
CA LEU A 291 19.82 -10.16 -0.81
C LEU A 291 21.23 -10.11 -0.22
N GLN A 292 22.25 -10.09 -1.07
CA GLN A 292 23.66 -10.06 -0.65
C GLN A 292 24.15 -8.66 -0.26
N ALA A 293 23.45 -7.60 -0.67
CA ALA A 293 23.69 -6.23 -0.27
C ALA A 293 23.04 -5.97 1.11
N THR A 294 23.74 -6.41 2.17
CA THR A 294 23.28 -6.30 3.58
C THR A 294 23.99 -5.19 4.37
N GLU A 295 25.04 -4.60 3.80
CA GLU A 295 25.79 -3.49 4.38
C GLU A 295 25.14 -2.15 3.99
N GLY A 296 25.23 -1.16 4.86
CA GLY A 296 24.65 0.17 4.65
C GLY A 296 23.48 0.46 5.61
N ASN A 297 23.02 1.70 5.56
CA ASN A 297 21.91 2.23 6.33
C ASN A 297 20.62 2.31 5.51
N ILE A 298 20.68 2.19 4.17
CA ILE A 298 19.53 2.35 3.29
C ILE A 298 19.27 1.05 2.53
N ASP A 299 18.01 0.61 2.55
CA ASP A 299 17.51 -0.49 1.75
C ASP A 299 16.26 -0.04 0.99
N TYR A 300 15.80 -0.85 0.05
CA TYR A 300 14.64 -0.51 -0.75
C TYR A 300 13.96 -1.73 -1.35
N ILE A 301 12.67 -1.56 -1.60
CA ILE A 301 11.85 -2.38 -2.50
C ILE A 301 11.46 -1.47 -3.66
N SER A 302 11.62 -1.95 -4.89
CA SER A 302 11.22 -1.23 -6.11
C SER A 302 11.03 -2.23 -7.23
N GLY A 303 9.80 -2.48 -7.66
CA GLY A 303 9.57 -3.53 -8.65
C GLY A 303 8.13 -3.87 -8.91
N LEU A 304 7.94 -5.01 -9.57
CA LEU A 304 6.66 -5.69 -9.78
C LEU A 304 6.70 -6.90 -8.84
N VAL A 305 6.17 -6.77 -7.63
CA VAL A 305 6.56 -7.66 -6.52
C VAL A 305 5.43 -8.62 -6.16
N GLU A 306 4.32 -8.08 -5.66
CA GLU A 306 3.25 -8.88 -5.07
C GLU A 306 2.16 -9.21 -6.08
N VAL A 307 1.72 -10.48 -6.07
CA VAL A 307 0.77 -11.02 -7.05
C VAL A 307 -0.68 -11.03 -6.54
N TYR A 308 -0.97 -10.45 -5.38
CA TYR A 308 -2.30 -10.49 -4.74
C TYR A 308 -3.41 -9.87 -5.61
N ASN A 309 -3.07 -8.90 -6.45
CA ASN A 309 -4.04 -8.25 -7.33
C ASN A 309 -4.32 -9.04 -8.62
N ASP A 310 -3.55 -10.10 -8.91
CA ASP A 310 -3.83 -11.00 -10.02
C ASP A 310 -4.68 -12.18 -9.53
N PRO A 311 -5.93 -12.35 -10.01
CA PRO A 311 -6.77 -13.47 -9.62
C PRO A 311 -6.19 -14.85 -10.00
N LEU A 312 -5.20 -14.91 -10.91
CA LEU A 312 -4.46 -16.14 -11.23
C LEU A 312 -3.04 -16.19 -10.62
N GLY A 313 -2.59 -15.13 -9.94
CA GLY A 313 -1.32 -15.11 -9.20
C GLY A 313 -0.03 -15.09 -10.02
N TYR A 314 -0.04 -14.64 -11.28
CA TYR A 314 1.16 -14.52 -12.11
C TYR A 314 1.75 -13.10 -12.14
N ARG A 315 0.93 -12.04 -12.10
CA ARG A 315 1.37 -10.66 -12.38
C ARG A 315 1.70 -9.90 -11.10
N GLY A 316 2.87 -9.28 -11.08
CA GLY A 316 3.32 -8.44 -9.97
C GLY A 316 2.74 -7.03 -10.05
N SER A 317 2.22 -6.56 -8.92
CA SER A 317 1.82 -5.17 -8.73
C SER A 317 3.05 -4.29 -8.57
N TYR A 318 3.03 -3.09 -9.18
CA TYR A 318 4.10 -2.14 -8.97
C TYR A 318 4.08 -1.61 -7.54
N GLU A 319 5.21 -1.68 -6.84
CA GLU A 319 5.37 -1.13 -5.51
C GLU A 319 6.78 -0.58 -5.28
N GLY A 320 6.89 0.29 -4.28
CA GLY A 320 8.17 0.70 -3.77
C GLY A 320 8.11 1.17 -2.32
N VAL A 321 9.11 0.77 -1.54
CA VAL A 321 9.32 1.14 -0.14
C VAL A 321 10.78 1.51 0.01
N VAL A 322 11.08 2.69 0.57
CA VAL A 322 12.44 3.11 0.88
C VAL A 322 12.64 3.02 2.38
N GLU A 323 13.67 2.30 2.79
CA GLU A 323 13.89 1.91 4.17
C GLU A 323 15.21 2.49 4.67
N ILE A 324 15.17 3.05 5.88
CA ILE A 324 16.34 3.49 6.64
C ILE A 324 16.49 2.52 7.81
N LYS A 325 17.72 2.16 8.14
CA LYS A 325 18.04 1.40 9.34
C LYS A 325 17.49 2.14 10.56
N ASP A 326 16.73 1.42 11.38
CA ASP A 326 16.34 1.95 12.69
C ASP A 326 17.56 1.90 13.62
N PHE A 327 18.22 3.05 13.81
CA PHE A 327 19.44 3.15 14.62
C PHE A 327 19.20 2.82 16.10
N ASP A 328 18.04 3.20 16.65
CA ASP A 328 17.71 2.96 18.06
C ASP A 328 17.35 1.49 18.29
N MET A 329 16.43 0.95 17.46
CA MET A 329 16.05 -0.45 17.55
C MET A 329 17.23 -1.38 17.26
N SER A 330 18.10 -1.01 16.30
CA SER A 330 19.34 -1.76 16.05
C SER A 330 20.23 -1.81 17.30
N ALA A 331 20.40 -0.70 18.02
CA ALA A 331 21.19 -0.65 19.25
C ALA A 331 20.55 -1.47 20.39
N LYS A 332 19.22 -1.44 20.51
CA LYS A 332 18.46 -2.28 21.46
C LYS A 332 18.62 -3.77 21.13
N MET A 333 18.43 -4.14 19.87
CA MET A 333 18.59 -5.51 19.40
C MET A 333 20.02 -6.03 19.56
N GLU A 334 21.05 -5.18 19.37
CA GLU A 334 22.43 -5.58 19.62
C GLU A 334 22.64 -6.00 21.08
N LYS A 335 22.01 -5.30 22.04
CA LYS A 335 22.05 -5.70 23.46
C LYS A 335 21.34 -7.04 23.68
N ILE A 336 20.18 -7.28 23.05
CA ILE A 336 19.47 -8.56 23.15
C ILE A 336 20.32 -9.69 22.56
N SER A 337 20.87 -9.49 21.36
CA SER A 337 21.69 -10.49 20.67
C SER A 337 22.97 -10.84 21.43
N LYS A 338 23.62 -9.85 22.09
CA LYS A 338 24.76 -10.11 23.01
C LYS A 338 24.39 -10.98 24.21
N ASN A 339 23.12 -10.98 24.61
CA ASN A 339 22.58 -11.78 25.71
C ASN A 339 21.78 -13.00 25.23
N ALA A 340 21.79 -13.33 23.94
CA ALA A 340 20.98 -14.43 23.40
C ALA A 340 21.27 -15.78 24.06
N GLN A 341 22.53 -16.07 24.37
CA GLN A 341 22.91 -17.28 25.09
C GLN A 341 22.34 -17.29 26.52
N TRP A 342 22.33 -16.14 27.20
CA TRP A 342 21.74 -16.03 28.53
C TRP A 342 20.24 -16.36 28.51
N PHE A 343 19.51 -15.87 27.51
CA PHE A 343 18.08 -16.19 27.36
C PHE A 343 17.84 -17.68 27.08
N GLU A 344 18.65 -18.32 26.23
CA GLU A 344 18.55 -19.75 25.95
C GLU A 344 18.86 -20.60 27.18
N ASP A 345 19.94 -20.28 27.90
CA ASP A 345 20.37 -20.98 29.10
C ASP A 345 19.33 -20.89 30.22
N ASN A 346 18.65 -19.74 30.34
CA ASN A 346 17.62 -19.48 31.36
C ASN A 346 16.18 -19.71 30.86
N SER A 347 16.01 -20.22 29.64
CA SER A 347 14.71 -20.57 29.08
C SER A 347 14.06 -21.74 29.87
N PRO A 348 12.72 -21.79 29.96
CA PRO A 348 12.00 -22.91 30.60
C PRO A 348 12.07 -24.23 29.80
N LEU A 349 12.77 -24.27 28.67
CA LEU A 349 12.98 -25.50 27.90
C LEU A 349 13.72 -26.57 28.72
N GLN A 350 13.46 -27.84 28.42
CA GLN A 350 14.27 -28.93 28.95
C GLN A 350 15.72 -28.83 28.45
N PRO A 351 16.72 -29.23 29.26
CA PRO A 351 18.13 -29.06 28.91
C PRO A 351 18.51 -29.65 27.55
N GLU A 352 17.90 -30.76 27.16
CA GLU A 352 18.18 -31.48 25.91
C GLU A 352 17.72 -30.71 24.66
N HIS A 353 16.80 -29.75 24.84
CA HIS A 353 16.26 -28.91 23.77
C HIS A 353 16.94 -27.54 23.68
N LYS A 354 17.85 -27.21 24.62
CA LYS A 354 18.59 -25.94 24.62
C LYS A 354 19.77 -26.00 23.65
N LYS A 355 19.96 -24.93 22.88
CA LYS A 355 21.13 -24.76 22.02
C LYS A 355 22.35 -24.40 22.85
N LYS A 356 23.40 -25.22 22.74
CA LYS A 356 24.69 -24.96 23.40
C LYS A 356 25.37 -23.66 22.95
N ASN A 357 25.15 -23.26 21.70
CA ASN A 357 25.67 -22.02 21.12
C ASN A 357 24.58 -21.37 20.27
N VAL A 358 24.00 -20.28 20.77
CA VAL A 358 23.03 -19.48 20.03
C VAL A 358 23.79 -18.55 19.08
N VAL A 359 23.46 -18.62 17.80
CA VAL A 359 23.97 -17.72 16.76
C VAL A 359 22.80 -17.12 15.99
N GLY A 360 22.93 -15.88 15.53
CA GLY A 360 22.09 -15.33 14.46
C GLY A 360 20.70 -14.81 14.85
N VAL A 361 20.56 -14.08 15.96
CA VAL A 361 19.34 -13.28 16.18
C VAL A 361 19.50 -11.94 15.47
N SER A 362 19.07 -11.86 14.21
CA SER A 362 18.93 -10.59 13.48
C SER A 362 17.46 -10.38 13.14
N TYR A 363 16.77 -9.58 13.95
CA TYR A 363 15.48 -9.00 13.58
C TYR A 363 15.77 -7.60 13.02
N LYS A 364 15.35 -7.33 11.78
CA LYS A 364 15.60 -6.04 11.12
C LYS A 364 14.33 -5.21 11.15
N THR A 365 14.22 -4.35 12.15
CA THR A 365 13.24 -3.25 12.15
C THR A 365 13.84 -2.09 11.35
N VAL A 366 13.02 -1.47 10.50
CA VAL A 366 13.42 -0.36 9.64
C VAL A 366 12.46 0.83 9.79
N VAL A 367 12.94 2.00 9.42
CA VAL A 367 12.18 3.24 9.31
C VAL A 367 11.85 3.48 7.85
N VAL A 368 10.56 3.51 7.50
CA VAL A 368 10.09 3.83 6.16
C VAL A 368 10.26 5.33 5.89
N ALA A 369 10.97 5.66 4.81
CA ALA A 369 11.20 7.03 4.38
C ALA A 369 10.29 7.47 3.22
N GLY A 370 9.75 6.50 2.45
CA GLY A 370 8.79 6.78 1.39
C GLY A 370 8.19 5.51 0.81
N GLU A 371 6.96 5.62 0.33
CA GLU A 371 6.18 4.49 -0.20
C GLU A 371 5.49 4.88 -1.52
N SER A 372 5.24 3.90 -2.37
CA SER A 372 4.59 4.09 -3.66
C SER A 372 3.95 2.80 -4.17
N GLY A 373 3.02 2.93 -5.11
CA GLY A 373 2.36 1.78 -5.72
C GLY A 373 1.48 1.02 -4.71
N ASP A 374 1.58 -0.31 -4.70
CA ASP A 374 0.77 -1.18 -3.82
C ASP A 374 1.04 -0.97 -2.32
N SER A 375 2.16 -0.34 -1.95
CA SER A 375 2.50 0.00 -0.57
C SER A 375 2.02 1.39 -0.13
N SER A 376 1.25 2.13 -0.94
CA SER A 376 0.79 3.48 -0.57
C SER A 376 -0.57 3.85 -1.18
N PRO A 377 -1.49 4.47 -0.43
CA PRO A 377 -1.39 4.88 0.97
C PRO A 377 -1.79 3.79 1.98
N SER A 378 -2.30 2.65 1.52
CA SER A 378 -2.50 1.47 2.37
C SER A 378 -1.23 0.63 2.33
N THR A 379 -0.51 0.56 3.45
CA THR A 379 0.82 -0.05 3.54
C THR A 379 0.84 -1.28 4.46
N PRO A 380 1.65 -2.32 4.20
CA PRO A 380 1.90 -3.38 5.16
C PRO A 380 2.68 -2.87 6.40
N ILE A 381 2.78 -3.69 7.44
CA ILE A 381 3.63 -3.42 8.62
C ILE A 381 4.92 -4.24 8.62
N GLY A 382 5.08 -5.12 7.63
CA GLY A 382 6.25 -5.96 7.45
C GLY A 382 6.20 -6.69 6.12
N VAL A 383 7.37 -7.02 5.60
CA VAL A 383 7.55 -7.62 4.27
C VAL A 383 8.62 -8.71 4.34
N ASN A 384 8.53 -9.70 3.45
CA ASN A 384 9.48 -10.81 3.37
C ASN A 384 9.76 -11.18 1.92
N LEU A 385 10.95 -10.81 1.43
CA LEU A 385 11.30 -10.86 0.02
C LEU A 385 12.67 -11.51 -0.23
N PRO A 386 12.94 -12.01 -1.44
CA PRO A 386 12.06 -12.03 -2.63
C PRO A 386 11.02 -13.15 -2.60
N ASN A 387 10.09 -13.12 -3.56
CA ASN A 387 9.00 -14.11 -3.66
C ASN A 387 9.40 -15.44 -4.32
N ALA A 388 10.50 -15.50 -5.08
CA ALA A 388 10.92 -16.73 -5.75
C ALA A 388 11.47 -17.76 -4.76
N ASP A 389 10.77 -18.88 -4.59
CA ASP A 389 11.08 -19.91 -3.59
C ASP A 389 12.50 -20.49 -3.73
N TRP A 390 12.98 -20.72 -4.95
CA TRP A 390 14.32 -21.26 -5.17
C TRP A 390 15.41 -20.26 -4.73
N ILE A 391 15.19 -18.95 -4.93
CA ILE A 391 16.11 -17.91 -4.45
C ILE A 391 16.11 -17.91 -2.93
N ARG A 392 14.93 -18.02 -2.31
CA ARG A 392 14.81 -18.09 -0.84
C ARG A 392 15.53 -19.30 -0.26
N ALA A 393 15.40 -20.46 -0.91
CA ALA A 393 16.02 -21.70 -0.48
C ALA A 393 17.55 -21.66 -0.60
N GLU A 394 18.10 -21.07 -1.66
CA GLU A 394 19.54 -21.05 -1.92
C GLU A 394 20.28 -19.84 -1.31
N TYR A 395 19.64 -18.67 -1.28
CA TYR A 395 20.28 -17.38 -0.92
C TYR A 395 19.64 -16.71 0.30
N GLY A 396 18.53 -17.23 0.82
CA GLY A 396 17.81 -16.68 1.96
C GLY A 396 16.79 -15.60 1.57
N SER A 397 16.32 -14.86 2.57
CA SER A 397 15.31 -13.81 2.42
C SER A 397 15.59 -12.64 3.36
N LYS A 398 15.12 -11.45 3.01
CA LYS A 398 15.08 -10.28 3.90
C LYS A 398 13.65 -10.16 4.43
N SER A 399 13.49 -10.34 5.75
CA SER A 399 12.25 -10.04 6.45
C SER A 399 12.46 -8.79 7.30
N VAL A 400 11.63 -7.77 7.06
CA VAL A 400 11.72 -6.49 7.76
C VAL A 400 10.38 -6.10 8.36
N SER A 401 10.42 -5.44 9.51
CA SER A 401 9.26 -4.80 10.14
C SER A 401 9.37 -3.29 9.97
N LEU A 402 8.29 -2.66 9.51
CA LEU A 402 8.20 -1.23 9.24
C LEU A 402 7.85 -0.49 10.54
N GLY A 403 8.87 -0.23 11.36
CA GLY A 403 8.71 0.21 12.75
C GLY A 403 7.94 1.52 12.88
N ASN A 404 8.32 2.55 12.15
CA ASN A 404 7.66 3.85 12.20
C ASN A 404 6.21 3.84 11.64
N ILE A 405 5.86 2.86 10.81
CA ILE A 405 4.48 2.63 10.36
C ILE A 405 3.67 2.02 11.52
N VAL A 406 4.21 0.99 12.18
CA VAL A 406 3.59 0.40 13.39
C VAL A 406 3.42 1.47 14.48
N ASP A 407 4.44 2.30 14.71
CA ASP A 407 4.38 3.40 15.66
C ASP A 407 3.28 4.41 15.31
N ALA A 408 3.12 4.74 14.03
CA ALA A 408 2.05 5.63 13.58
C ALA A 408 0.65 5.03 13.82
N TYR A 409 0.47 3.72 13.60
CA TYR A 409 -0.79 3.04 13.94
C TYR A 409 -1.08 3.08 15.45
N ASN A 410 -0.07 2.79 16.27
CA ASN A 410 -0.20 2.78 17.73
C ASN A 410 -0.57 4.19 18.26
N ASN A 411 0.07 5.24 17.74
CA ASN A 411 -0.17 6.62 18.17
C ASN A 411 -1.47 7.23 17.59
N ALA A 412 -2.00 6.68 16.49
CA ALA A 412 -3.29 7.08 15.93
C ALA A 412 -4.50 6.47 16.67
N GLY A 413 -4.25 5.47 17.53
CA GLY A 413 -5.24 4.85 18.39
C GLY A 413 -5.62 5.75 19.56
N GLY A 414 -6.90 6.10 19.68
CA GLY A 414 -7.43 6.67 20.91
C GLY A 414 -7.57 5.60 22.00
N THR A 415 -7.68 6.01 23.26
CA THR A 415 -7.87 5.08 24.38
C THR A 415 -9.25 4.40 24.41
N GLY A 416 -10.11 4.65 23.42
CA GLY A 416 -11.51 4.19 23.42
C GLY A 416 -11.63 2.67 23.43
N LYS A 417 -10.85 1.97 22.60
CA LYS A 417 -10.83 0.50 22.57
C LYS A 417 -10.33 -0.07 23.91
N LEU A 418 -9.25 0.49 24.45
CA LEU A 418 -8.72 0.08 25.75
C LEU A 418 -9.78 0.25 26.86
N LYS A 419 -10.45 1.39 26.91
CA LYS A 419 -11.48 1.68 27.92
C LYS A 419 -12.75 0.84 27.78
N GLU A 420 -13.09 0.44 26.56
CA GLU A 420 -14.29 -0.39 26.30
C GLU A 420 -14.06 -1.86 26.64
N PHE A 421 -12.84 -2.37 26.41
CA PHE A 421 -12.57 -3.81 26.44
C PHE A 421 -11.59 -4.28 27.52
N ALA A 422 -10.92 -3.39 28.24
CA ALA A 422 -10.11 -3.79 29.40
C ALA A 422 -10.99 -4.31 30.54
N ASN A 423 -10.44 -5.21 31.35
CA ASN A 423 -11.13 -5.81 32.49
C ASN A 423 -11.48 -4.77 33.57
N ASP A 424 -10.55 -3.87 33.88
CA ASP A 424 -10.70 -2.86 34.92
C ASP A 424 -9.80 -1.63 34.72
N GLN A 425 -9.92 -0.65 35.63
CA GLN A 425 -9.16 0.59 35.57
C GLN A 425 -7.66 0.39 35.83
N GLU A 426 -7.27 -0.63 36.60
CA GLU A 426 -5.86 -0.90 36.88
C GLU A 426 -5.14 -1.41 35.62
N GLU A 427 -5.80 -2.28 34.85
CA GLU A 427 -5.31 -2.71 33.53
C GLU A 427 -5.19 -1.53 32.56
N ILE A 428 -6.20 -0.65 32.52
CA ILE A 428 -6.17 0.57 31.69
C ILE A 428 -4.97 1.46 32.08
N ASP A 429 -4.79 1.72 33.38
CA ASP A 429 -3.73 2.60 33.87
C ASP A 429 -2.33 2.00 33.62
N ASN A 430 -2.20 0.68 33.76
CA ASN A 430 -0.96 -0.04 33.46
C ASN A 430 -0.64 -0.02 31.96
N GLU A 431 -1.60 -0.29 31.10
CA GLU A 431 -1.41 -0.25 29.64
C GLU A 431 -1.04 1.16 29.18
N LEU A 432 -1.70 2.20 29.70
CA LEU A 432 -1.37 3.58 29.38
C LEU A 432 0.05 3.98 29.82
N LYS A 433 0.55 3.39 30.91
CA LYS A 433 1.86 3.73 31.48
C LYS A 433 3.00 2.90 30.91
N TYR A 434 2.76 1.62 30.61
CA TYR A 434 3.80 0.65 30.30
C TYR A 434 3.63 -0.06 28.96
N GLY A 435 2.47 0.02 28.29
CA GLY A 435 2.21 -0.74 27.05
C GLY A 435 3.12 -0.38 25.87
N GLU A 436 3.67 0.83 25.86
CA GLU A 436 4.59 1.32 24.81
C GLU A 436 6.09 1.23 25.20
N LEU A 437 6.41 0.93 26.47
CA LEU A 437 7.79 0.83 26.96
C LEU A 437 8.41 -0.54 26.64
#